data_AF-A0AAD8W8Z8-F1
#
_entry.id   AF-A0AAD8W8Z8-F1
#
_cell.length_a   1.000
_cell.length_b   1.000
_cell.length_c   1.000
_cell.angle_alpha   90.00
_cell.angle_beta   90.00
_cell.angle_gamma   90.00
#
_symmetry.space_group_name_H-M   'P 1'
#
loop_
_entity.id
_entity.type
_entity.pdbx_description
1 polymer ?
#
loop_
_entity_poly.entity_id
_entity_poly.type
_entity_poly.pdbx_seq_one_letter_code
_entity_poly.pdbx_strand_id
1 'polypeptide(L)'
;MLNKVWGSRTRRGRASMSPEDGFEGIFAKHKEVRQITEIEGLRQNAENSQKAIQLLETRLKEESAKRSSLEELAAKVKVLEAENESLKTFIQESSSKETKARKELSEKHDRDKAELIDKLEKSQGRVLSVISKNRVLEEEAEAIDKLIFPSLGFEWSKEANLKRTEAYEEARISIDAFVWALSRVITLSLKKAKTTVIDTMTNLMQQVPEFIKDWQKS
;
A
#
# COMPACT_ATOMS: atom_id res chain seq x y z
N MET A 1 -117.67 -27.08 -79.05
CA MET A 1 -117.06 -28.02 -80.02
C MET A 1 -116.33 -29.10 -79.24
N LEU A 2 -116.63 -30.34 -79.57
CA LEU A 2 -116.10 -31.57 -78.97
C LEU A 2 -114.63 -31.77 -79.31
N ASN A 3 -113.84 -32.28 -78.37
CA ASN A 3 -113.06 -33.48 -78.65
C ASN A 3 -112.69 -34.25 -77.38
N LYS A 4 -113.28 -35.44 -77.29
CA LYS A 4 -112.91 -36.53 -76.38
C LYS A 4 -111.68 -37.21 -76.96
N VAL A 5 -110.65 -37.42 -76.15
CA VAL A 5 -109.66 -38.49 -76.39
C VAL A 5 -109.49 -39.24 -75.08
N TRP A 6 -110.05 -40.45 -75.06
CA TRP A 6 -109.77 -41.48 -74.05
C TRP A 6 -108.40 -42.08 -74.36
N GLY A 7 -107.44 -41.87 -73.48
CA GLY A 7 -106.10 -42.44 -73.54
C GLY A 7 -105.86 -43.36 -72.34
N SER A 8 -105.72 -44.64 -72.63
CA SER A 8 -105.67 -45.78 -71.72
C SER A 8 -104.61 -45.66 -70.61
N ARG A 9 -105.03 -45.93 -69.37
CA ARG A 9 -104.15 -46.22 -68.22
C ARG A 9 -103.29 -47.45 -68.53
N THR A 10 -101.99 -47.25 -68.70
CA THR A 10 -100.99 -48.28 -68.37
C THR A 10 -100.25 -47.82 -67.12
N ARG A 11 -100.55 -48.48 -65.99
CA ARG A 11 -99.70 -48.46 -64.78
C ARG A 11 -98.31 -48.94 -65.19
N ARG A 12 -97.39 -48.02 -65.42
CA ARG A 12 -95.96 -48.35 -65.50
C ARG A 12 -95.44 -48.55 -64.07
N GLY A 13 -94.73 -49.65 -63.91
CA GLY A 13 -94.37 -50.27 -62.64
C GLY A 13 -93.90 -49.29 -61.59
N ARG A 14 -94.60 -49.30 -60.46
CA ARG A 14 -93.93 -49.08 -59.19
C ARG A 14 -92.98 -50.27 -59.06
N ALA A 15 -91.69 -50.05 -59.30
CA ALA A 15 -90.68 -51.03 -58.92
C ALA A 15 -90.97 -51.35 -57.44
N SER A 16 -91.38 -52.59 -57.19
CA SER A 16 -91.42 -53.14 -55.86
C SER A 16 -89.96 -53.19 -55.40
N MET A 17 -89.49 -52.14 -54.75
CA MET A 17 -88.41 -52.34 -53.79
C MET A 17 -88.99 -53.30 -52.75
N SER A 18 -88.44 -54.50 -52.72
CA SER A 18 -88.71 -55.42 -51.63
C SER A 18 -88.31 -54.69 -50.34
N PRO A 19 -89.10 -54.74 -49.25
CA PRO A 19 -88.71 -54.14 -47.98
C PRO A 19 -87.30 -54.59 -47.56
N GLU A 20 -86.91 -55.81 -47.93
CA GLU A 20 -85.63 -56.43 -47.65
C GLU A 20 -84.43 -55.68 -48.26
N ASP A 21 -84.54 -55.08 -49.46
CA ASP A 21 -83.46 -54.29 -50.08
C ASP A 21 -83.25 -52.92 -49.42
N GLY A 22 -84.26 -52.40 -48.72
CA GLY A 22 -84.20 -51.13 -47.99
C GLY A 22 -83.58 -51.27 -46.60
N PHE A 23 -83.79 -52.40 -45.93
CA PHE A 23 -83.27 -52.63 -44.58
C PHE A 23 -81.78 -52.98 -44.59
N GLU A 24 -81.30 -53.83 -45.50
CA GLU A 24 -79.88 -54.21 -45.57
C GLU A 24 -78.97 -53.00 -45.87
N GLY A 25 -79.39 -52.10 -46.76
CA GLY A 25 -78.66 -50.86 -47.06
C GLY A 25 -78.60 -49.87 -45.90
N ILE A 26 -79.60 -49.86 -45.01
CA ILE A 26 -79.62 -49.01 -43.80
C ILE A 26 -78.69 -49.58 -42.73
N PHE A 27 -78.69 -50.91 -42.51
CA PHE A 27 -77.78 -51.55 -41.56
C PHE A 27 -76.31 -51.44 -41.98
N ALA A 28 -76.01 -51.55 -43.27
CA ALA A 28 -74.67 -51.34 -43.81
C ALA A 28 -74.19 -49.89 -43.58
N LYS A 29 -75.02 -48.89 -43.91
CA LYS A 29 -74.71 -47.47 -43.65
C LYS A 29 -74.55 -47.16 -42.16
N HIS A 30 -75.38 -47.75 -41.28
CA HIS A 30 -75.26 -47.54 -39.84
C HIS A 30 -73.97 -48.15 -39.27
N LYS A 31 -73.53 -49.29 -39.81
CA LYS A 31 -72.25 -49.93 -39.46
C LYS A 31 -71.07 -49.07 -39.91
N GLU A 32 -71.10 -48.53 -41.12
CA GLU A 32 -70.08 -47.61 -41.64
C GLU A 32 -70.01 -46.32 -40.82
N VAL A 33 -71.15 -45.72 -40.46
CA VAL A 33 -71.19 -44.50 -39.62
C VAL A 33 -70.57 -44.76 -38.26
N ARG A 34 -70.87 -45.90 -37.60
CA ARG A 34 -70.21 -46.26 -36.33
C ARG A 34 -68.70 -46.40 -36.47
N GLN A 35 -68.23 -47.06 -37.52
CA GLN A 35 -66.79 -47.20 -37.79
C GLN A 35 -66.12 -45.85 -38.02
N ILE A 36 -66.77 -44.94 -38.77
CA ILE A 36 -66.26 -43.58 -38.99
C ILE A 36 -66.16 -42.82 -37.66
N THR A 37 -67.19 -42.89 -36.81
CA THR A 37 -67.16 -42.22 -35.50
C THR A 37 -66.09 -42.79 -34.55
N GLU A 38 -65.83 -44.10 -34.58
CA GLU A 38 -64.75 -44.72 -33.82
C GLU A 38 -63.37 -44.29 -34.34
N ILE A 39 -63.19 -44.24 -35.66
CA ILE A 39 -61.96 -43.77 -36.30
C ILE A 39 -61.70 -42.30 -35.96
N GLU A 40 -62.72 -41.45 -36.00
CA GLU A 40 -62.60 -40.04 -35.60
C GLU A 40 -62.25 -39.89 -34.12
N GLY A 41 -62.86 -40.69 -33.23
CA GLY A 41 -62.50 -40.73 -31.81
C GLY A 41 -61.04 -41.16 -31.58
N LEU A 42 -60.58 -42.18 -32.29
CA LEU A 42 -59.18 -42.64 -32.24
C LEU A 42 -58.21 -41.58 -32.79
N ARG A 43 -58.57 -40.88 -33.87
CA ARG A 43 -57.78 -39.77 -34.42
C ARG A 43 -57.65 -38.62 -33.43
N GLN A 44 -58.74 -38.21 -32.80
CA GLN A 44 -58.71 -37.16 -31.79
C GLN A 44 -57.85 -37.56 -30.58
N ASN A 45 -57.94 -38.82 -30.15
CA ASN A 45 -57.12 -39.33 -29.07
C ASN A 45 -55.62 -39.38 -29.43
N ALA A 46 -55.31 -39.78 -30.67
CA ALA A 46 -53.94 -39.77 -31.19
C ALA A 46 -53.37 -38.34 -31.27
N GLU A 47 -54.17 -37.38 -31.75
CA GLU A 47 -53.78 -35.96 -31.80
C GLU A 47 -53.53 -35.39 -30.39
N ASN A 48 -54.40 -35.70 -29.43
CA ASN A 48 -54.22 -35.28 -28.04
C ASN A 48 -52.97 -35.92 -27.42
N SER A 49 -52.70 -37.18 -27.74
CA SER A 49 -51.50 -37.89 -27.31
C SER A 49 -50.23 -37.27 -27.90
N GLN A 50 -50.24 -36.89 -29.19
CA GLN A 50 -49.13 -36.19 -29.83
C GLN A 50 -48.87 -34.83 -29.17
N LYS A 51 -49.92 -34.05 -28.88
CA LYS A 51 -49.79 -32.77 -28.15
C LYS A 51 -49.20 -32.98 -26.74
N ALA A 52 -49.62 -34.02 -26.04
CA ALA A 52 -49.07 -34.36 -24.72
C ALA A 52 -47.58 -34.76 -24.80
N ILE A 53 -47.20 -35.55 -25.80
CA ILE A 53 -45.80 -35.92 -26.04
C ILE A 53 -44.94 -34.69 -26.32
N GLN A 54 -45.39 -33.80 -27.21
CA GLN A 54 -44.69 -32.54 -27.50
C GLN A 54 -44.50 -31.68 -26.25
N LEU A 55 -45.52 -31.58 -25.38
CA LEU A 55 -45.42 -30.87 -24.11
C LEU A 55 -44.41 -31.53 -23.13
N LEU A 56 -44.33 -32.86 -23.13
CA LEU A 56 -43.35 -33.57 -22.30
C LEU A 56 -41.93 -33.38 -22.83
N GLU A 57 -41.73 -33.38 -24.16
CA GLU A 57 -40.44 -33.13 -24.78
C GLU A 57 -39.93 -31.70 -24.49
N THR A 58 -40.80 -30.68 -24.52
CA THR A 58 -40.40 -29.32 -24.16
C THR A 58 -40.01 -29.23 -22.68
N ARG A 59 -40.81 -29.80 -21.77
CA ARG A 59 -40.48 -29.86 -20.34
C ARG A 59 -39.17 -30.60 -20.08
N LEU A 60 -38.91 -31.69 -20.80
CA LEU A 60 -37.67 -32.43 -20.67
C LEU A 60 -36.46 -31.58 -21.08
N LYS A 61 -36.57 -30.83 -22.19
CA LYS A 61 -35.53 -29.89 -22.62
C LYS A 61 -35.28 -28.81 -21.56
N GLU A 62 -36.34 -28.20 -21.02
CA GLU A 62 -36.23 -27.19 -19.96
C GLU A 62 -35.58 -27.75 -18.70
N GLU A 63 -35.97 -28.94 -18.25
CA GLU A 63 -35.36 -29.60 -17.09
C GLU A 63 -33.89 -29.96 -17.33
N SER A 64 -33.53 -30.39 -18.55
CA SER A 64 -32.12 -30.64 -18.88
C SER A 64 -31.28 -29.36 -18.83
N ALA A 65 -31.82 -28.22 -19.27
CA ALA A 65 -31.15 -26.93 -19.21
C ALA A 65 -31.02 -26.40 -17.77
N LYS A 66 -32.00 -26.66 -16.90
CA LYS A 66 -31.89 -26.36 -15.47
C LYS A 66 -30.84 -27.22 -14.78
N ARG A 67 -30.73 -28.51 -15.14
CA ARG A 67 -29.69 -29.38 -14.58
C ARG A 67 -28.29 -28.90 -14.95
N SER A 68 -28.06 -28.53 -16.21
CA SER A 68 -26.75 -28.00 -16.62
C SER A 68 -26.39 -26.71 -15.89
N SER A 69 -27.34 -25.79 -15.69
CA SER A 69 -27.06 -24.56 -14.92
C SER A 69 -26.81 -24.82 -13.43
N LEU A 70 -27.50 -25.80 -12.83
CA LEU A 70 -27.23 -26.24 -11.46
C LEU A 70 -25.85 -26.88 -11.31
N GLU A 71 -25.41 -27.68 -12.30
CA GLU A 71 -24.07 -28.26 -12.31
C GLU A 71 -22.98 -27.17 -12.39
N GLU A 72 -23.16 -26.16 -13.23
CA GLU A 72 -22.25 -25.00 -13.31
C GLU A 72 -22.20 -24.22 -11.99
N LEU A 73 -23.34 -23.99 -11.35
CA LEU A 73 -23.40 -23.32 -10.04
C LEU A 73 -22.72 -24.16 -8.95
N ALA A 74 -22.94 -25.47 -8.93
CA ALA A 74 -22.28 -26.37 -7.99
C ALA A 74 -20.76 -26.37 -8.16
N ALA A 75 -20.27 -26.32 -9.41
CA ALA A 75 -18.83 -26.17 -9.68
C ALA A 75 -18.29 -24.83 -9.17
N LYS A 76 -18.99 -23.71 -9.39
CA LYS A 76 -18.60 -22.39 -8.88
C LYS A 76 -18.56 -22.35 -7.35
N VAL A 77 -19.53 -22.96 -6.68
CA VAL A 77 -19.56 -23.04 -5.20
C VAL A 77 -18.31 -23.74 -4.68
N LYS A 78 -17.90 -24.88 -5.28
CA LYS A 78 -16.67 -25.58 -4.87
C LYS A 78 -15.41 -24.75 -5.03
N VAL A 79 -15.31 -23.97 -6.11
CA VAL A 79 -14.18 -23.06 -6.31
C VAL A 79 -14.15 -21.97 -5.25
N LEU A 80 -15.31 -21.35 -4.98
CA LEU A 80 -15.43 -20.31 -3.95
C LEU A 80 -15.17 -20.84 -2.53
N GLU A 81 -15.55 -22.08 -2.23
CA GLU A 81 -15.22 -22.74 -0.97
C GLU A 81 -13.71 -22.94 -0.81
N ALA A 82 -13.03 -23.40 -1.87
CA ALA A 82 -11.58 -23.55 -1.87
C ALA A 82 -10.85 -22.19 -1.73
N GLU A 83 -11.33 -21.16 -2.42
CA GLU A 83 -10.80 -19.80 -2.29
C GLU A 83 -11.01 -19.26 -0.87
N ASN A 84 -12.19 -19.46 -0.27
CA ASN A 84 -12.45 -19.04 1.11
C ASN A 84 -11.53 -19.73 2.13
N GLU A 85 -11.29 -21.04 2.00
CA GLU A 85 -10.33 -21.74 2.87
C GLU A 85 -8.90 -21.21 2.66
N SER A 86 -8.51 -20.90 1.42
CA SER A 86 -7.21 -20.26 1.14
C SER A 86 -7.08 -18.86 1.77
N LEU A 87 -8.15 -18.05 1.72
CA LEU A 87 -8.16 -16.73 2.33
C LEU A 87 -8.14 -16.80 3.86
N LYS A 88 -8.86 -17.77 4.42
CA LYS A 88 -8.90 -18.00 5.87
C LYS A 88 -7.51 -18.38 6.41
N THR A 89 -6.81 -19.28 5.72
CA THR A 89 -5.41 -19.63 6.07
C THR A 89 -4.48 -18.43 5.91
N PHE A 90 -4.60 -17.65 4.83
CA PHE A 90 -3.82 -16.43 4.64
C PHE A 90 -4.03 -15.40 5.76
N ILE A 91 -5.27 -15.15 6.17
CA ILE A 91 -5.60 -14.23 7.28
C ILE A 91 -4.99 -14.73 8.60
N GLN A 92 -5.08 -16.04 8.85
CA GLN A 92 -4.49 -16.64 10.05
C GLN A 92 -2.95 -16.51 10.06
N GLU A 93 -2.30 -16.73 8.94
CA GLU A 93 -0.85 -16.52 8.82
C GLU A 93 -0.46 -15.05 8.97
N SER A 94 -1.22 -14.15 8.33
CA SER A 94 -0.98 -12.71 8.40
C SER A 94 -1.12 -12.19 9.83
N SER A 95 -2.18 -12.59 10.55
CA SER A 95 -2.37 -12.22 11.95
C SER A 95 -1.27 -12.79 12.86
N SER A 96 -0.79 -14.01 12.60
CA SER A 96 0.35 -14.58 13.31
C SER A 96 1.65 -13.79 13.06
N LYS A 97 1.92 -13.39 11.82
CA LYS A 97 3.08 -12.56 11.47
C LYS A 97 3.00 -11.17 12.11
N GLU A 98 1.84 -10.53 12.08
CA GLU A 98 1.64 -9.22 12.70
C GLU A 98 1.83 -9.27 14.21
N THR A 99 1.27 -10.29 14.88
CA THR A 99 1.43 -10.44 16.33
C THR A 99 2.89 -10.70 16.73
N LYS A 100 3.64 -11.47 15.95
CA LYS A 100 5.09 -11.64 16.15
C LYS A 100 5.85 -10.32 15.95
N ALA A 101 5.61 -9.61 14.85
CA ALA A 101 6.26 -8.35 14.58
C ALA A 101 5.96 -7.29 15.67
N ARG A 102 4.73 -7.22 16.17
CA ARG A 102 4.36 -6.34 17.29
C ARG A 102 5.12 -6.68 18.57
N LYS A 103 5.27 -7.98 18.89
CA LYS A 103 6.05 -8.42 20.06
C LYS A 103 7.51 -8.04 19.93
N GLU A 104 8.13 -8.35 18.79
CA GLU A 104 9.54 -8.01 18.53
C GLU A 104 9.80 -6.50 18.61
N LEU A 105 8.88 -5.69 18.07
CA LEU A 105 8.99 -4.24 18.12
C LEU A 105 8.81 -3.70 19.54
N SER A 106 7.88 -4.27 20.32
CA SER A 106 7.71 -3.94 21.74
C SER A 106 8.97 -4.27 22.54
N GLU A 107 9.50 -5.49 22.39
CA GLU A 107 10.71 -5.94 23.09
C GLU A 107 11.94 -5.13 22.68
N LYS A 108 12.04 -4.71 21.42
CA LYS A 108 13.10 -3.81 20.97
C LYS A 108 12.97 -2.43 21.61
N HIS A 109 11.76 -1.87 21.60
CA HIS A 109 11.51 -0.56 22.20
C HIS A 109 11.77 -0.54 23.71
N ASP A 110 11.43 -1.62 24.43
CA ASP A 110 11.72 -1.73 25.85
C ASP A 110 13.24 -1.84 26.13
N ARG A 111 13.99 -2.53 25.26
CA ARG A 111 15.46 -2.56 25.31
C ARG A 111 16.07 -1.19 25.05
N ASP A 112 15.62 -0.50 24.00
CA ASP A 112 16.12 0.84 23.64
C ASP A 112 15.83 1.84 24.78
N LYS A 113 14.65 1.75 25.40
CA LYS A 113 14.31 2.54 26.60
C LYS A 113 15.24 2.25 27.77
N ALA A 114 15.50 0.98 28.08
CA ALA A 114 16.39 0.60 29.16
C ALA A 114 17.83 1.12 28.92
N GLU A 115 18.32 1.03 27.67
CA GLU A 115 19.63 1.56 27.30
C GLU A 115 19.70 3.08 27.44
N LEU A 116 18.65 3.80 27.03
CA LEU A 116 18.57 5.25 27.20
C LEU A 116 18.54 5.67 28.67
N ILE A 117 17.83 4.92 29.52
CA ILE A 117 17.81 5.15 30.98
C ILE A 117 19.21 4.98 31.56
N ASP A 118 19.91 3.88 31.25
CA ASP A 118 21.28 3.64 31.72
C ASP A 118 22.26 4.73 31.26
N LYS A 119 22.17 5.18 30.00
CA LYS A 119 22.97 6.32 29.50
C LYS A 119 22.66 7.61 30.26
N LEU A 120 21.38 7.87 30.52
CA LEU A 120 20.95 9.05 31.26
C LEU A 120 21.50 9.03 32.69
N GLU A 121 21.36 7.92 33.41
CA GLU A 121 21.89 7.73 34.77
C GLU A 121 23.40 7.93 34.83
N LYS A 122 24.15 7.33 33.88
CA LYS A 122 25.60 7.54 33.75
C LYS A 122 25.95 9.00 33.51
N SER A 123 25.19 9.70 32.65
CA SER A 123 25.42 11.11 32.37
C SER A 123 25.14 11.98 33.60
N GLN A 124 24.05 11.71 34.33
CA GLN A 124 23.71 12.39 35.57
C GLN A 124 24.77 12.19 36.64
N GLY A 125 25.30 10.97 36.80
CA GLY A 125 26.41 10.69 37.71
C GLY A 125 27.67 11.50 37.38
N ARG A 126 27.99 11.66 36.09
CA ARG A 126 29.12 12.51 35.65
C ARG A 126 28.87 13.98 36.00
N VAL A 127 27.66 14.49 35.75
CA VAL A 127 27.29 15.88 36.10
C VAL A 127 27.42 16.13 37.60
N LEU A 128 26.90 15.23 38.43
CA LEU A 128 27.05 15.33 39.89
C LEU A 128 28.51 15.32 40.34
N SER A 129 29.36 14.51 39.68
CA SER A 129 30.80 14.50 39.96
C SER A 129 31.50 15.80 39.54
N VAL A 130 31.07 16.45 38.46
CA VAL A 130 31.61 17.75 38.06
C VAL A 130 31.17 18.83 39.04
N ILE A 131 29.90 18.83 39.46
CA ILE A 131 29.37 19.76 40.46
C ILE A 131 30.17 19.66 41.77
N SER A 132 30.44 18.44 42.25
CA SER A 132 31.22 18.28 43.48
C SER A 132 32.66 18.76 43.35
N LYS A 133 33.32 18.51 42.20
CA LYS A 133 34.68 19.02 41.94
C LYS A 133 34.72 20.54 41.86
N ASN A 134 33.75 21.16 41.16
CA ASN A 134 33.67 22.61 41.04
C ASN A 134 33.49 23.26 42.41
N ARG A 135 32.67 22.66 43.28
CA ARG A 135 32.51 23.15 44.65
C ARG A 135 33.82 23.14 45.44
N VAL A 136 34.61 22.07 45.33
CA VAL A 136 35.94 22.01 45.97
C VAL A 136 36.86 23.11 45.43
N LEU A 137 36.87 23.31 44.12
CA LEU A 137 37.67 24.37 43.49
C LEU A 137 37.22 25.78 43.91
N GLU A 138 35.91 26.01 44.08
CA GLU A 138 35.38 27.26 44.61
C GLU A 138 35.83 27.49 46.06
N GLU A 139 35.79 26.44 46.90
CA GLU A 139 36.27 26.50 48.29
C GLU A 139 37.80 26.76 48.34
N GLU A 140 38.60 26.14 47.47
CA GLU A 140 40.03 26.40 47.34
C GLU A 140 40.34 27.82 46.84
N ALA A 141 39.58 28.32 45.85
CA ALA A 141 39.72 29.68 45.34
C ALA A 141 39.39 30.72 46.43
N GLU A 142 38.32 30.51 47.21
CA GLU A 142 38.01 31.37 48.35
C GLU A 142 39.11 31.35 49.43
N ALA A 143 39.73 30.19 49.67
CA ALA A 143 40.81 30.06 50.64
C ALA A 143 42.07 30.82 50.18
N ILE A 144 42.43 30.70 48.89
CA ILE A 144 43.52 31.44 48.28
C ILE A 144 43.26 32.95 48.36
N ASP A 145 42.05 33.40 48.02
CA ASP A 145 41.68 34.80 48.07
C ASP A 145 41.81 35.38 49.49
N LYS A 146 41.38 34.63 50.51
CA LYS A 146 41.51 35.03 51.93
C LYS A 146 42.96 35.12 52.40
N LEU A 147 43.89 34.39 51.78
CA LEU A 147 45.32 34.46 52.10
C LEU A 147 46.01 35.62 51.37
N ILE A 148 45.74 35.78 50.06
CA ILE A 148 46.46 36.73 49.22
C ILE A 148 45.97 38.17 49.44
N PHE A 149 44.67 38.42 49.42
CA PHE A 149 44.17 39.80 49.35
C PHE A 149 44.40 40.64 50.62
N PRO A 150 44.29 40.09 51.85
CA PRO A 150 44.66 40.84 53.05
C PRO A 150 46.15 41.24 53.05
N SER A 151 47.03 40.40 52.51
CA SER A 151 48.46 40.73 52.39
C SER A 151 48.75 41.86 51.39
N LEU A 152 47.81 42.15 50.49
CA LEU A 152 47.87 43.24 49.52
C LEU A 152 47.09 44.50 49.96
N GLY A 153 46.52 44.51 51.18
CA GLY A 153 45.78 45.65 51.72
C GLY A 153 44.34 45.81 51.19
N PHE A 154 43.75 44.76 50.61
CA PHE A 154 42.37 44.77 50.12
C PHE A 154 41.43 44.02 51.09
N GLU A 155 40.33 44.66 51.49
CA GLU A 155 39.27 44.02 52.31
C GLU A 155 38.31 43.18 51.45
N TRP A 156 37.96 41.99 51.95
CA TRP A 156 37.14 41.01 51.23
C TRP A 156 35.64 41.35 51.34
N SER A 157 34.96 41.61 50.22
CA SER A 157 33.49 41.75 50.16
C SER A 157 32.91 41.13 48.87
N LYS A 158 31.64 40.69 48.91
CA LYS A 158 30.95 40.12 47.73
C LYS A 158 30.84 41.11 46.57
N GLU A 159 30.68 42.41 46.85
CA GLU A 159 30.69 43.47 45.82
C GLU A 159 32.09 43.70 45.24
N ALA A 160 33.13 43.55 46.05
CA ALA A 160 34.52 43.60 45.58
C ALA A 160 34.90 42.38 44.72
N ASN A 161 34.21 41.24 44.88
CA ASN A 161 34.38 40.07 44.01
C ASN A 161 33.77 40.28 42.62
N LEU A 162 32.58 40.87 42.51
CA LEU A 162 31.96 41.18 41.20
C LEU A 162 32.83 42.15 40.39
N LYS A 163 33.29 43.22 41.04
CA LYS A 163 34.20 44.20 40.42
C LYS A 163 35.57 43.60 40.08
N ARG A 164 36.04 42.61 40.86
CA ARG A 164 37.27 41.87 40.54
C ARG A 164 37.09 40.94 39.35
N THR A 165 35.98 40.21 39.24
CA THR A 165 35.71 39.36 38.07
C THR A 165 35.60 40.18 36.79
N GLU A 166 34.99 41.36 36.86
CA GLU A 166 34.96 42.31 35.74
C GLU A 166 36.38 42.82 35.40
N ALA A 167 37.18 43.20 36.40
CA ALA A 167 38.56 43.63 36.18
C ALA A 167 39.48 42.52 35.65
N TYR A 168 39.28 41.26 36.07
CA TYR A 168 40.02 40.11 35.54
C TYR A 168 39.63 39.81 34.10
N GLU A 169 38.36 39.92 33.73
CA GLU A 169 37.91 39.72 32.36
C GLU A 169 38.39 40.86 31.45
N GLU A 170 38.40 42.11 31.92
CA GLU A 170 39.02 43.24 31.21
C GLU A 170 40.54 43.04 31.02
N ALA A 171 41.25 42.60 32.07
CA ALA A 171 42.68 42.30 32.00
C ALA A 171 42.96 41.15 31.01
N ARG A 172 42.13 40.11 31.02
CA ARG A 172 42.22 38.99 30.09
C ARG A 172 42.01 39.44 28.64
N ILE A 173 40.97 40.22 28.37
CA ILE A 173 40.70 40.79 27.04
C ILE A 173 41.88 41.65 26.57
N SER A 174 42.47 42.45 27.47
CA SER A 174 43.65 43.27 27.18
C SER A 174 44.89 42.42 26.86
N ILE A 175 45.13 41.33 27.62
CA ILE A 175 46.22 40.39 27.37
C ILE A 175 46.03 39.66 26.03
N ASP A 176 44.83 39.19 25.72
CA ASP A 176 44.53 38.53 24.44
C ASP A 176 44.71 39.48 23.25
N ALA A 177 44.30 40.75 23.39
CA ALA A 177 44.54 41.79 22.40
C ALA A 177 46.04 42.08 22.21
N PHE A 178 46.81 42.10 23.29
CA PHE A 178 48.26 42.28 23.25
C PHE A 178 48.98 41.10 22.58
N VAL A 179 48.61 39.86 22.94
CA VAL A 179 49.14 38.64 22.33
C VAL A 179 48.80 38.58 20.83
N TRP A 180 47.59 38.98 20.45
CA TRP A 180 47.17 39.09 19.06
C TRP A 180 48.00 40.15 18.29
N ALA A 181 48.20 41.33 18.88
CA ALA A 181 48.99 42.40 18.30
C ALA A 181 50.46 41.99 18.11
N LEU A 182 51.07 41.35 19.12
CA LEU A 182 52.44 40.81 19.02
C LEU A 182 52.56 39.77 17.90
N SER A 183 51.59 38.84 17.82
CA SER A 183 51.55 37.83 16.75
C SER A 183 51.47 38.47 15.36
N ARG A 184 50.72 39.57 15.23
CA ARG A 184 50.60 40.34 13.98
C ARG A 184 51.91 41.05 13.62
N VAL A 185 52.58 41.68 14.59
CA VAL A 185 53.87 42.36 14.40
C VAL A 185 54.95 41.37 13.98
N ILE A 186 55.03 40.21 14.63
CA ILE A 186 55.98 39.13 14.27
C ILE A 186 55.71 38.63 12.84
N THR A 187 54.44 38.44 12.48
CA THR A 187 54.08 37.99 11.12
C THR A 187 54.45 39.02 10.06
N LEU A 188 54.25 40.31 10.35
CA LEU A 188 54.58 41.41 9.43
C LEU A 188 56.09 41.61 9.31
N SER A 189 56.85 41.52 10.41
CA SER A 189 58.31 41.63 10.39
C SER A 189 58.95 40.49 9.61
N LEU A 190 58.46 39.26 9.77
CA LEU A 190 58.91 38.09 9.00
C LEU A 190 58.57 38.22 7.50
N LYS A 191 57.39 38.73 7.15
CA LYS A 191 57.02 38.99 5.73
C LYS A 191 57.90 40.09 5.11
N LYS A 192 58.21 41.15 5.86
CA LYS A 192 59.07 42.25 5.39
C LYS A 192 60.52 41.79 5.23
N ALA A 193 61.04 40.98 6.15
CA ALA A 193 62.37 40.37 6.01
C ALA A 193 62.44 39.44 4.79
N LYS A 194 61.43 38.59 4.57
CA LYS A 194 61.39 37.65 3.44
C LYS A 194 61.34 38.35 2.08
N THR A 195 60.57 39.43 1.96
CA THR A 195 60.51 40.23 0.71
C THR A 195 61.84 40.92 0.42
N THR A 196 62.47 41.54 1.44
CA THR A 196 63.77 42.22 1.28
C THR A 196 64.90 41.25 0.86
N VAL A 197 64.92 40.03 1.40
CA VAL A 197 65.91 38.99 1.03
C VAL A 197 65.65 38.47 -0.40
N ILE A 198 64.39 38.27 -0.78
CA ILE A 198 64.04 37.84 -2.15
C ILE A 198 64.39 38.94 -3.16
N ASP A 199 64.11 40.21 -2.86
CA ASP A 199 64.42 41.34 -3.74
C ASP A 199 65.93 41.55 -3.91
N THR A 200 66.71 41.38 -2.83
CA THR A 200 68.19 41.44 -2.90
C THR A 200 68.77 40.25 -3.66
N MET A 201 68.27 39.02 -3.46
CA MET A 201 68.70 37.86 -4.25
C MET A 201 68.32 38.00 -5.73
N THR A 202 67.15 38.56 -6.04
CA THR A 202 66.71 38.80 -7.42
C THR A 202 67.58 39.85 -8.11
N ASN A 203 67.90 40.95 -7.44
CA ASN A 203 68.83 41.96 -7.96
C ASN A 203 70.24 41.39 -8.20
N LEU A 204 70.76 40.56 -7.28
CA LEU A 204 72.06 39.91 -7.45
C LEU A 204 72.05 38.93 -8.64
N MET A 205 70.97 38.15 -8.80
CA MET A 205 70.84 37.21 -9.91
C MET A 205 70.69 37.90 -11.28
N GLN A 206 70.13 39.11 -11.34
CA GLN A 206 70.04 39.91 -12.57
C GLN A 206 71.38 40.53 -12.99
N GLN A 207 72.34 40.67 -12.08
CA GLN A 207 73.69 41.20 -12.37
C GLN A 207 74.66 40.11 -12.87
N VAL A 208 74.34 38.83 -12.70
CA VAL A 208 75.18 37.69 -13.12
C VAL A 208 75.53 37.68 -14.62
N PRO A 209 74.66 38.07 -15.57
CA PRO A 209 75.01 38.06 -17.00
C PRO A 209 76.06 39.10 -17.42
N GLU A 210 76.25 40.18 -16.65
CA GLU A 210 77.28 41.19 -16.95
C GLU A 210 78.66 40.73 -16.49
N PHE A 211 78.76 40.12 -15.31
CA PHE A 211 80.03 39.60 -14.79
C PHE A 211 80.62 38.43 -15.60
N ILE A 212 79.78 37.63 -16.27
CA ILE A 212 80.25 36.49 -17.09
C ILE A 212 80.89 36.96 -18.41
N LYS A 213 80.47 38.11 -18.96
CA LYS A 213 81.07 38.64 -20.21
C LYS A 213 82.47 39.20 -20.01
N ASP A 214 82.75 39.78 -18.84
CA ASP A 214 84.08 40.31 -18.52
C ASP A 214 85.08 39.18 -18.20
N TRP A 215 84.61 38.07 -17.64
CA TRP A 215 85.46 36.90 -17.36
C TRP A 215 85.86 36.09 -18.61
N GLN A 216 85.12 36.19 -19.71
CA GLN A 216 85.47 35.55 -20.98
C GLN A 216 86.46 36.38 -21.85
N LYS A 217 86.82 37.58 -21.41
CA LYS A 217 87.78 38.47 -22.11
C LYS A 217 89.12 38.68 -21.37
N SER A 218 89.30 38.08 -20.19
CA SER A 218 90.58 38.01 -19.46
C SER A 218 91.25 36.66 -19.66
#